data_AF-A0A6J4CVS2-F1
#
_entry.id   AF-A0A6J4CVS2-F1
#
_cell.length_a   1.000
_cell.length_b   1.000
_cell.length_c   1.000
_cell.angle_alpha   90.00
_cell.angle_beta   90.00
_cell.angle_gamma   90.00
#
_symmetry.space_group_name_H-M   'P 1'
#
loop_
_entity.id
_entity.type
_entity.pdbx_description
1 polymer ?
#
loop_
_entity_poly.entity_id
_entity_poly.type
_entity_poly.pdbx_seq_one_letter_code
_entity_poly.pdbx_strand_id
1 'polypeptide(L)' 'MHEKGIFAEWGEEIFDDYWMNYGRITITDSRGNLKPIRNLEEYLQYRGLSHAKNSTKDKSSPSKDSRY' A
#
# COMPACT_ATOMS: atom_id res chain seq x y z
N MET A 1 -29.86 -2.05 10.14
CA MET A 1 -28.76 -2.18 9.15
C MET A 1 -27.49 -2.33 9.95
N HIS A 2 -26.65 -3.34 9.68
CA HIS A 2 -25.35 -3.45 10.36
C HIS A 2 -24.35 -2.60 9.60
N GLU A 3 -23.87 -1.52 10.22
CA GLU A 3 -22.75 -0.75 9.69
C GLU A 3 -21.50 -1.64 9.74
N LYS A 4 -20.92 -1.91 8.57
CA LYS A 4 -19.63 -2.59 8.48
C LYS A 4 -18.57 -1.52 8.37
N GLY A 5 -17.71 -1.42 9.38
CA GLY A 5 -16.53 -0.54 9.34
C GLY A 5 -15.55 -0.98 8.26
N ILE A 6 -14.69 -0.07 7.81
CA ILE A 6 -13.70 -0.34 6.75
C ILE A 6 -12.70 -1.46 7.10
N PHE A 7 -12.53 -1.76 8.39
CA PHE A 7 -11.66 -2.85 8.88
C PHE A 7 -12.40 -4.17 9.14
N ALA A 8 -13.72 -4.25 8.90
CA ALA A 8 -14.52 -5.43 9.22
C ALA A 8 -14.01 -6.72 8.54
N GLU A 9 -13.31 -6.59 7.42
CA GLU A 9 -12.73 -7.71 6.66
C GLU A 9 -11.34 -8.15 7.17
N TRP A 10 -10.64 -7.31 7.93
CA TRP A 10 -9.25 -7.55 8.37
C TRP A 10 -9.10 -7.70 9.89
N GLY A 11 -10.11 -7.29 10.68
CA GLY A 11 -10.11 -7.42 12.13
C GLY A 11 -9.41 -6.28 12.88
N GLU A 12 -9.52 -6.31 14.21
CA GLU A 12 -9.01 -5.27 15.12
C GLU A 12 -7.48 -5.19 15.13
N GLU A 13 -6.78 -6.31 14.94
CA GLU A 13 -5.29 -6.33 14.91
C GLU A 13 -4.73 -5.42 13.81
N ILE A 14 -5.36 -5.41 12.64
CA ILE A 14 -4.95 -4.56 11.51
C ILE A 14 -5.32 -3.10 11.76
N PHE A 15 -6.43 -2.85 12.45
CA PHE A 15 -6.84 -1.52 12.86
C PHE A 15 -5.83 -0.91 13.85
N ASP A 16 -5.50 -1.64 14.92
CA ASP A 16 -4.56 -1.19 15.94
C ASP A 16 -3.15 -0.98 15.35
N ASP A 17 -2.67 -1.92 14.53
CA ASP A 17 -1.35 -1.79 13.89
C ASP A 17 -1.29 -0.59 12.95
N TYR A 18 -2.33 -0.36 12.15
CA TYR A 18 -2.41 0.83 11.28
C TYR A 18 -2.30 2.12 12.08
N TRP A 19 -3.05 2.24 13.18
CA TRP A 19 -3.04 3.45 13.99
C TRP A 19 -1.73 3.64 14.77
N MET A 20 -1.14 2.57 15.31
CA MET A 20 0.16 2.63 15.99
C MET A 20 1.31 3.03 15.06
N ASN A 21 1.19 2.69 13.77
CA ASN A 21 2.21 2.93 12.75
C ASN A 21 1.90 4.10 11.80
N TYR A 22 0.81 4.84 12.03
CA TYR A 22 0.37 5.91 11.15
C TYR A 22 1.47 6.97 10.98
N GLY A 23 1.99 7.11 9.74
CA GLY A 23 3.06 8.03 9.40
C GLY A 23 4.46 7.63 9.89
N ARG A 24 4.64 6.45 10.48
CA ARG A 24 5.93 5.95 10.99
C ARG A 24 6.63 5.02 10.00
N ILE A 25 5.87 4.21 9.27
CA ILE A 25 6.42 3.34 8.21
C ILE A 25 6.73 4.19 6.98
N THR A 26 7.94 4.05 6.43
CA THR A 26 8.38 4.75 5.22
C THR A 26 8.59 3.75 4.09
N ILE A 27 8.08 4.07 2.91
CA ILE A 27 8.23 3.28 1.68
C ILE A 27 8.83 4.13 0.57
N THR A 28 9.41 3.47 -0.42
CA THR A 28 9.90 4.12 -1.64
C THR A 28 8.75 4.27 -2.63
N ASP A 29 8.56 5.47 -3.17
CA ASP A 29 7.60 5.72 -4.24
C ASP A 29 8.10 5.23 -5.60
N SER A 30 7.26 5.34 -6.63
CA SER A 30 7.61 4.93 -8.01
C SER A 30 8.75 5.76 -8.64
N ARG A 31 9.12 6.88 -8.03
CA ARG A 31 10.20 7.78 -8.46
C ARG A 31 11.48 7.59 -7.63
N GLY A 32 11.50 6.65 -6.68
CA GLY A 32 12.65 6.40 -5.81
C GLY A 32 12.70 7.27 -4.55
N ASN A 33 11.72 8.14 -4.30
CA ASN A 33 11.71 8.98 -3.11
C ASN A 33 11.12 8.22 -1.91
N LEU A 34 11.64 8.52 -0.72
CA LEU A 34 11.09 8.00 0.52
C LEU A 34 9.87 8.82 0.94
N LYS A 35 8.76 8.14 1.26
CA LYS A 35 7.55 8.75 1.79
C LYS A 35 6.93 7.92 2.92
N PRO A 36 6.34 8.57 3.95
CA PRO A 36 5.61 7.85 4.99
C PRO A 36 4.28 7.32 4.47
N ILE A 37 3.88 6.13 4.92
CA ILE A 37 2.53 5.60 4.69
C ILE A 37 1.53 6.36 5.57
N ARG A 38 0.55 7.00 4.93
CA ARG A 38 -0.57 7.70 5.57
C ARG A 38 -1.93 7.35 4.97
N ASN A 39 -1.93 6.47 3.97
CA ASN A 39 -3.12 5.96 3.31
C ASN A 39 -3.32 4.50 3.70
N LEU A 40 -4.56 4.12 4.00
CA LEU A 40 -4.91 2.74 4.36
C LEU A 40 -4.62 1.77 3.21
N GLU A 41 -4.89 2.14 1.96
CA GLU A 41 -4.63 1.26 0.81
C GLU A 41 -3.14 0.92 0.67
N GLU A 42 -2.27 1.93 0.81
CA GLU A 42 -0.82 1.75 0.79
C GLU A 42 -0.33 0.89 1.95
N TYR A 43 -0.91 1.07 3.14
CA TYR A 43 -0.63 0.24 4.31
C TYR A 43 -1.04 -1.22 4.08
N LEU A 44 -2.22 -1.47 3.53
CA LEU A 44 -2.70 -2.81 3.22
C LEU A 44 -1.85 -3.47 2.14
N GLN A 45 -1.41 -2.71 1.14
CA GLN A 45 -0.49 -3.21 0.13
C GLN A 45 0.87 -3.57 0.74
N TYR A 46 1.39 -2.72 1.63
CA TYR A 46 2.62 -2.99 2.38
C TYR A 46 2.51 -4.26 3.25
N ARG A 47 1.36 -4.50 3.87
CA ARG A 47 1.07 -5.72 4.66
C ARG A 47 0.71 -6.94 3.80
N GLY A 48 0.62 -6.82 2.48
CA GLY A 48 0.19 -7.90 1.58
C GLY A 48 -1.29 -8.26 1.68
N LEU A 49 -2.10 -7.39 2.29
CA LEU A 49 -3.54 -7.54 2.52
C LEU A 49 -4.40 -6.84 1.46
N SER A 50 -3.79 -6.04 0.57
CA SER A 50 -4.50 -5.46 -0.56
C SER A 50 -5.07 -6.59 -1.43
N HIS A 51 -6.39 -6.70 -1.51
CA HIS A 51 -7.02 -7.50 -2.55
C HIS A 51 -6.58 -6.92 -3.87
N ALA A 52 -5.65 -7.60 -4.54
CA ALA A 52 -5.21 -7.23 -5.87
C ALA A 52 -6.45 -7.20 -6.76
N LYS A 53 -7.03 -6.00 -6.94
CA LYS A 53 -7.84 -5.71 -8.12
C LYS A 53 -6.83 -5.81 -9.24
N ASN A 54 -6.84 -6.96 -9.88
CA ASN A 54 -6.27 -7.29 -11.17
C ASN A 54 -6.54 -6.17 -12.20
N SER A 55 -5.81 -5.06 -12.10
CA SER A 55 -5.63 -4.07 -13.15
C SER A 55 -4.53 -4.59 -14.07
N THR A 56 -4.93 -5.38 -15.05
CA THR A 56 -4.15 -5.51 -16.28
C THR A 56 -4.18 -4.16 -17.01
N LYS A 57 -2.97 -3.65 -17.34
CA LYS A 57 -2.57 -2.33 -17.87
C LYS A 57 -2.21 -1.35 -16.74
N ASP A 58 -0.95 -0.99 -16.56
CA ASP A 58 -0.09 -0.42 -17.62
C ASP A 58 1.12 -1.24 -18.06
N LYS A 59 1.32 -1.27 -19.38
CA LYS A 59 2.60 -1.54 -20.04
C LYS A 59 3.30 -0.21 -20.30
N SER A 60 4.63 -0.26 -20.39
CA SER A 60 5.62 0.83 -20.59
C SER A 60 6.07 1.45 -19.26
N SER A 61 7.35 1.36 -18.89
CA SER A 61 8.50 1.75 -19.70
C SER A 61 9.53 0.63 -19.98
N PRO A 62 9.99 0.48 -21.22
CA PRO A 62 11.29 -0.09 -21.53
C PRO A 62 12.33 1.02 -21.73
N SER A 63 13.42 1.03 -20.97
CA SER A 63 14.72 1.60 -21.39
C SER A 63 15.77 1.16 -20.38
N LYS A 64 16.52 0.08 -20.68
CA LYS A 64 17.88 0.13 -21.22
C LYS A 64 18.80 1.02 -20.38
N ASP A 65 19.54 0.39 -19.48
CA ASP A 65 20.83 0.95 -19.08
C ASP A 65 21.92 0.26 -19.92
N SER A 66 22.58 1.09 -20.72
CA SER A 66 23.74 0.79 -21.54
C SER A 66 24.68 1.97 -21.36
N ARG A 67 25.95 1.65 -21.09
CA ARG A 67 27.12 2.46 -20.74
C ARG A 67 27.40 2.37 -19.23
N TYR A 68 28.44 1.69 -18.75
CA TYR A 68 29.78 1.39 -19.27
C TYR A 68 30.21 -0.03 -18.92
#